data_AF-A0A2V9PH66-F1
#
_entry.id   AF-A0A2V9PH66-F1
#
_cell.length_a   1.000
_cell.length_b   1.000
_cell.length_c   1.000
_cell.angle_alpha   90.00
_cell.angle_beta   90.00
_cell.angle_gamma   90.00
#
_symmetry.space_group_name_H-M   'P 1'
#
loop_
_entity.id
_entity.type
_entity.pdbx_description
1 polymer ?
#
loop_
_entity_poly.entity_id
_entity_poly.type
_entity_poly.pdbx_seq_one_letter_code
_entity_poly.pdbx_strand_id
1 'polypeptide(L)'
;MISGTELYLRLPSANYQGRTFTVYMEAMGAPSETNARSYGNDYSVVITPAPGSGLKMELVRHAFLHFLLDPMVGRFAVNLKPLDPLMDSLRLAPMDESFKEDPSLLVTECLIRAVEARTLAGAKAPQSEQDRSVHDSEQEGFILTRYFYQRLLQFEKDSVGFRAALPAMIAGIDARAEQKRAGQIQFAASAEPELLHLSRPKEGKLLVTAEERLSAGDAQTAEKLAKQALAEKSEDPGRALFILAQIALRGKMEDTQPADPNEPRALRAMHRAQDYFEQALKATSEPKVVAWSHIYLGRILDLQNDEDDATRRAAAVEQYKAAVSASDSLPEAKAAAEEGLQKPYAPPTRAQQDQPAQEDQKQ
;
A
#
# COMPACT_ATOMS: atom_id res chain seq x y z
N MET A 1 9.15 -22.50 7.61
CA MET A 1 7.89 -22.00 7.04
C MET A 1 8.18 -20.81 6.12
N ILE A 2 8.54 -19.63 6.65
CA ILE A 2 8.84 -18.42 5.87
C ILE A 2 9.87 -18.68 4.75
N SER A 3 11.04 -19.23 5.09
CA SER A 3 12.07 -19.57 4.09
C SER A 3 11.61 -20.60 3.06
N GLY A 4 10.66 -21.47 3.42
CA GLY A 4 10.07 -22.43 2.48
C GLY A 4 9.18 -21.73 1.45
N THR A 5 8.36 -20.77 1.89
CA THR A 5 7.54 -19.91 1.03
C THR A 5 8.40 -19.06 0.10
N GLU A 6 9.44 -18.42 0.63
CA GLU A 6 10.39 -17.63 -0.18
C GLU A 6 11.10 -18.47 -1.23
N LEU A 7 11.55 -19.68 -0.86
CA LEU A 7 12.21 -20.61 -1.77
C LEU A 7 11.26 -21.07 -2.87
N TYR A 8 10.02 -21.42 -2.50
CA TYR A 8 9.00 -21.84 -3.44
C TYR A 8 8.68 -20.75 -4.47
N LEU A 9 8.44 -19.52 -4.01
CA LEU A 9 8.16 -18.38 -4.90
C LEU A 9 9.42 -17.81 -5.55
N ARG A 10 10.62 -18.22 -5.12
CA ARG A 10 11.90 -17.65 -5.54
C ARG A 10 11.91 -16.12 -5.34
N LEU A 11 11.40 -15.69 -4.17
CA LEU A 11 11.24 -14.29 -3.78
C LEU A 11 11.97 -14.00 -2.46
N PRO A 12 13.15 -13.36 -2.50
CA PRO A 12 13.82 -12.93 -1.27
C PRO A 12 13.06 -11.76 -0.63
N SER A 13 12.67 -11.91 0.65
CA SER A 13 11.96 -10.87 1.42
C SER A 13 12.88 -9.91 2.17
N ALA A 14 14.18 -10.22 2.26
CA ALA A 14 15.17 -9.44 3.04
C ALA A 14 15.29 -7.95 2.65
N ASN A 15 14.81 -7.56 1.46
CA ASN A 15 14.76 -6.17 0.97
C ASN A 15 13.42 -5.86 0.30
N TYR A 16 12.30 -6.20 0.93
CA TYR A 16 10.96 -6.07 0.33
C TYR A 16 10.45 -4.61 0.28
N GLN A 17 11.10 -3.77 -0.53
CA GLN A 17 10.68 -2.38 -0.80
C GLN A 17 10.56 -1.49 0.45
N GLY A 18 11.41 -1.71 1.46
CA GLY A 18 11.34 -0.97 2.73
C GLY A 18 10.15 -1.34 3.61
N ARG A 19 9.40 -2.40 3.26
CA ARG A 19 8.29 -2.95 4.06
C ARG A 19 8.82 -3.94 5.07
N THR A 20 8.26 -3.92 6.27
CA THR A 20 8.60 -4.89 7.33
C THR A 20 7.44 -5.83 7.61
N PHE A 21 7.76 -7.08 7.95
CA PHE A 21 6.81 -8.06 8.46
C PHE A 21 7.17 -8.38 9.90
N THR A 22 6.33 -7.98 10.84
CA THR A 22 6.60 -8.12 12.27
C THR A 22 5.52 -8.94 12.93
N VAL A 23 5.91 -9.97 13.68
CA VAL A 23 4.98 -10.80 14.46
C VAL A 23 5.11 -10.41 15.93
N TYR A 24 4.04 -9.85 16.49
CA TYR A 24 3.93 -9.53 17.91
C TYR A 24 3.23 -10.66 18.65
N MET A 25 3.76 -11.04 19.81
CA MET A 25 3.10 -11.98 20.71
C MET A 25 2.39 -11.20 21.82
N GLU A 26 1.07 -11.28 21.87
CA GLU A 26 0.23 -10.63 22.87
C GLU A 26 -0.14 -11.66 23.95
N ALA A 27 0.54 -11.63 25.09
CA ALA A 27 0.29 -12.62 26.15
C ALA A 27 -1.03 -12.41 26.91
N MET A 28 -1.68 -11.25 26.77
CA MET A 28 -2.87 -10.85 27.53
C MET A 28 -4.15 -10.72 26.68
N GLY A 29 -4.12 -11.10 25.39
CA GLY A 29 -5.31 -11.13 24.54
C GLY A 29 -6.24 -12.32 24.83
N ALA A 30 -7.35 -12.44 24.10
CA ALA A 30 -8.20 -13.63 24.21
C ALA A 30 -7.48 -14.87 23.63
N PRO A 31 -7.55 -16.05 24.29
CA PRO A 31 -6.81 -17.24 23.85
C PRO A 31 -7.10 -17.61 22.39
N SER A 32 -6.05 -17.90 21.61
CA SER A 32 -6.15 -18.33 20.20
C SER A 32 -6.67 -17.27 19.22
N GLU A 33 -6.81 -16.01 19.65
CA GLU A 33 -7.08 -14.89 18.79
C GLU A 33 -5.84 -14.54 17.96
N THR A 34 -6.03 -14.26 16.67
CA THR A 34 -4.98 -13.79 15.77
C THR A 34 -5.54 -12.56 15.07
N ASN A 35 -4.88 -11.43 15.24
CA ASN A 35 -5.27 -10.17 14.62
C ASN A 35 -4.10 -9.69 13.78
N ALA A 36 -4.22 -9.72 12.46
CA ALA A 36 -3.27 -9.04 11.59
C ALA A 36 -3.74 -7.62 11.31
N ARG A 37 -2.81 -6.67 11.44
CA ARG A 37 -3.02 -5.26 11.14
C ARG A 37 -1.95 -4.79 10.17
N SER A 38 -2.36 -4.20 9.06
CA SER A 38 -1.45 -3.53 8.14
C SER A 38 -1.48 -2.03 8.42
N TYR A 39 -0.33 -1.44 8.72
CA TYR A 39 -0.15 0.00 8.90
C TYR A 39 0.82 0.52 7.84
N GLY A 40 0.28 1.07 6.75
CA GLY A 40 1.08 1.58 5.64
C GLY A 40 2.02 0.51 5.07
N ASN A 41 3.33 0.74 5.17
CA ASN A 41 4.35 -0.19 4.70
C ASN A 41 4.67 -1.35 5.67
N ASP A 42 4.12 -1.33 6.89
CA ASP A 42 4.42 -2.34 7.91
C ASP A 42 3.25 -3.32 8.08
N TYR A 43 3.58 -4.60 8.03
CA TYR A 43 2.63 -5.68 8.16
C TYR A 43 2.82 -6.35 9.52
N SER A 44 1.92 -6.05 10.44
CA SER A 44 2.02 -6.46 11.85
C SER A 44 1.00 -7.56 12.15
N VAL A 45 1.48 -8.73 12.53
CA VAL A 45 0.61 -9.84 12.94
C VAL A 45 0.68 -9.97 14.45
N VAL A 46 -0.41 -9.70 15.15
CA VAL A 46 -0.53 -9.88 16.59
C VAL A 46 -1.16 -11.23 16.87
N ILE A 47 -0.45 -12.08 17.61
CA ILE A 47 -0.89 -13.44 17.92
C ILE A 47 -0.99 -13.58 19.43
N THR A 48 -2.16 -14.03 19.89
CA THR A 48 -2.34 -14.43 21.29
C THR A 48 -2.17 -15.94 21.42
N PRO A 49 -1.05 -16.43 21.98
CA PRO A 49 -0.88 -17.86 22.21
C PRO A 49 -1.88 -18.34 23.27
N ALA A 50 -2.58 -19.46 23.03
CA ALA A 50 -3.37 -20.10 24.09
C ALA A 50 -2.51 -21.08 24.91
N PRO A 51 -2.72 -21.19 26.23
CA PRO A 51 -1.98 -22.12 27.08
C PRO A 51 -2.06 -23.56 26.55
N GLY A 52 -0.91 -24.22 26.36
CA GLY A 52 -0.85 -25.61 25.87
C GLY A 52 -1.13 -25.80 24.37
N SER A 53 -1.38 -24.73 23.61
CA SER A 53 -1.49 -24.75 22.15
C SER A 53 -0.23 -24.19 21.51
N GLY A 54 0.21 -24.78 20.40
CA GLY A 54 1.28 -24.21 19.59
C GLY A 54 0.83 -22.92 18.90
N LEU A 55 1.78 -22.08 18.48
CA LEU A 55 1.50 -20.95 17.60
C LEU A 55 0.79 -21.43 16.33
N LYS A 56 -0.28 -20.74 15.91
CA LYS A 56 -1.01 -21.01 14.67
C LYS A 56 -0.17 -20.59 13.46
N MET A 57 0.85 -21.38 13.14
CA MET A 57 1.84 -21.05 12.11
C MET A 57 1.23 -20.91 10.71
N GLU A 58 0.12 -21.58 10.43
CA GLU A 58 -0.60 -21.43 9.16
C GLU A 58 -1.15 -20.01 8.99
N LEU A 59 -1.66 -19.37 10.05
CA LEU A 59 -2.12 -17.98 9.99
C LEU A 59 -0.96 -17.00 9.78
N VAL A 60 0.19 -17.26 10.41
CA VAL A 60 1.42 -16.47 10.17
C VAL A 60 1.85 -16.61 8.71
N ARG A 61 1.77 -17.82 8.15
CA ARG A 61 2.14 -18.11 6.76
C ARG A 61 1.24 -17.35 5.79
N HIS A 62 -0.07 -17.39 6.04
CA HIS A 62 -1.07 -16.70 5.24
C HIS A 62 -0.87 -15.18 5.28
N ALA A 63 -0.67 -14.60 6.46
CA ALA A 63 -0.35 -13.19 6.61
C ALA A 63 0.98 -12.79 5.93
N PHE A 64 2.00 -13.65 5.99
CA PHE A 64 3.27 -13.44 5.30
C PHE A 64 3.09 -13.48 3.77
N LEU A 65 2.21 -14.35 3.26
CA LEU A 65 1.88 -14.40 1.84
C LEU A 65 1.17 -13.12 1.38
N HIS A 66 0.29 -12.53 2.17
CA HIS A 66 -0.25 -11.20 1.87
C HIS A 66 0.83 -10.12 1.83
N PHE A 67 1.71 -10.10 2.83
CA PHE A 67 2.85 -9.18 2.84
C PHE A 67 3.64 -9.24 1.53
N LEU A 68 3.86 -10.43 0.98
CA LEU A 68 4.51 -10.60 -0.31
C LEU A 68 3.59 -10.23 -1.49
N LEU A 69 2.40 -10.80 -1.56
CA LEU A 69 1.63 -10.85 -2.82
C LEU A 69 0.73 -9.64 -3.03
N ASP A 70 0.24 -8.98 -1.97
CA ASP A 70 -0.63 -7.80 -2.08
C ASP A 70 -0.08 -6.70 -2.98
N PRO A 71 1.15 -6.16 -2.77
CA PRO A 71 1.67 -5.10 -3.63
C PRO A 71 2.03 -5.60 -5.04
N MET A 72 2.22 -6.91 -5.21
CA MET A 72 2.52 -7.49 -6.51
C MET A 72 1.26 -7.55 -7.38
N VAL A 73 0.15 -8.05 -6.82
CA VAL A 73 -1.15 -8.09 -7.50
C VAL A 73 -1.73 -6.68 -7.65
N GLY A 74 -1.56 -5.82 -6.64
CA GLY A 74 -2.06 -4.43 -6.67
C GLY A 74 -1.57 -3.62 -7.87
N ARG A 75 -0.35 -3.87 -8.36
CA ARG A 75 0.19 -3.27 -9.60
C ARG A 75 -0.63 -3.58 -10.86
N PHE A 76 -1.42 -4.64 -10.83
CA PHE A 76 -2.27 -5.07 -11.93
C PHE A 76 -3.75 -4.71 -11.73
N ALA A 77 -4.09 -3.89 -10.73
CA ALA A 77 -5.48 -3.57 -10.41
C ALA A 77 -6.28 -3.03 -11.61
N VAL A 78 -5.64 -2.35 -12.57
CA VAL A 78 -6.31 -1.90 -13.82
C VAL A 78 -6.58 -3.07 -14.77
N ASN A 79 -5.66 -4.03 -14.86
CA ASN A 79 -5.75 -5.22 -15.71
C ASN A 79 -6.78 -6.24 -15.20
N LEU A 80 -7.25 -6.10 -13.96
CA LEU A 80 -8.25 -6.99 -13.35
C LEU A 80 -9.69 -6.56 -13.61
N LYS A 81 -9.93 -5.35 -14.16
CA LYS A 81 -11.27 -4.87 -14.50
C LYS A 81 -12.09 -5.80 -15.41
N PRO A 82 -11.50 -6.55 -16.37
CA PRO A 82 -12.25 -7.53 -17.15
C PRO A 82 -12.86 -8.67 -16.32
N LEU A 83 -12.49 -8.82 -15.04
CA LEU A 83 -13.08 -9.78 -14.11
C LEU A 83 -14.37 -9.26 -13.46
N ASP A 84 -14.77 -8.00 -13.64
CA ASP A 84 -16.00 -7.45 -13.06
C ASP A 84 -17.25 -8.35 -13.31
N PRO A 85 -17.46 -8.94 -14.52
CA PRO A 85 -18.60 -9.84 -14.75
C PRO A 85 -18.53 -11.17 -13.98
N LEU A 86 -17.34 -11.58 -13.55
CA LEU A 86 -17.15 -12.77 -12.73
C LEU A 86 -17.68 -12.56 -11.32
N MET A 87 -17.59 -11.33 -10.81
CA MET A 87 -17.97 -10.96 -9.43
C MET A 87 -19.46 -11.20 -9.15
N ASP A 88 -20.32 -11.07 -10.17
CA ASP A 88 -21.75 -11.40 -10.06
C ASP A 88 -22.00 -12.86 -9.64
N SER A 89 -21.07 -13.76 -9.96
CA SER A 89 -21.15 -15.18 -9.58
C SER A 89 -20.88 -15.42 -8.09
N LEU A 90 -20.30 -14.43 -7.39
CA LEU A 90 -19.88 -14.52 -6.00
C LEU A 90 -20.90 -13.96 -5.01
N ARG A 91 -22.01 -13.39 -5.49
CA ARG A 91 -23.00 -12.71 -4.63
C ARG A 91 -23.53 -13.60 -3.49
N LEU A 92 -23.68 -14.90 -3.76
CA LEU A 92 -24.16 -15.89 -2.80
C LEU A 92 -23.04 -16.68 -2.10
N ALA A 93 -21.77 -16.40 -2.42
CA ALA A 93 -20.65 -17.07 -1.78
C ALA A 93 -20.53 -16.64 -0.31
N PRO A 94 -20.20 -17.57 0.61
CA PRO A 94 -20.15 -17.32 2.05
C PRO A 94 -18.82 -16.64 2.47
N MET A 95 -18.40 -15.62 1.73
CA MET A 95 -17.18 -14.83 1.98
C MET A 95 -17.50 -13.39 2.38
N ASP A 96 -16.48 -12.68 2.88
CA ASP A 96 -16.58 -11.25 3.18
C ASP A 96 -16.94 -10.43 1.92
N GLU A 97 -17.77 -9.39 2.09
CA GLU A 97 -18.24 -8.56 0.98
C GLU A 97 -17.09 -7.86 0.24
N SER A 98 -15.98 -7.56 0.93
CA SER A 98 -14.81 -6.94 0.29
C SER A 98 -14.24 -7.76 -0.87
N PHE A 99 -14.26 -9.09 -0.78
CA PHE A 99 -13.85 -9.99 -1.87
C PHE A 99 -14.84 -10.03 -3.03
N LYS A 100 -16.10 -9.70 -2.77
CA LYS A 100 -17.15 -9.63 -3.79
C LYS A 100 -17.12 -8.30 -4.56
N GLU A 101 -16.53 -7.26 -3.96
CA GLU A 101 -16.48 -5.91 -4.52
C GLU A 101 -15.14 -5.56 -5.18
N ASP A 102 -14.03 -6.18 -4.76
CA ASP A 102 -12.68 -5.88 -5.29
C ASP A 102 -12.03 -7.11 -5.95
N PRO A 103 -11.95 -7.15 -7.30
CA PRO A 103 -11.26 -8.22 -8.02
C PRO A 103 -9.80 -8.41 -7.61
N SER A 104 -9.11 -7.35 -7.14
CA SER A 104 -7.72 -7.43 -6.69
C SER A 104 -7.60 -8.21 -5.39
N LEU A 105 -8.55 -8.02 -4.46
CA LEU A 105 -8.61 -8.78 -3.21
C LEU A 105 -8.91 -10.24 -3.51
N LEU A 106 -9.92 -10.52 -4.33
CA LEU A 106 -10.29 -11.87 -4.76
C LEU A 106 -9.09 -12.61 -5.40
N VAL A 107 -8.44 -11.97 -6.37
CA VAL A 107 -7.31 -12.56 -7.09
C VAL A 107 -6.14 -12.85 -6.14
N THR A 108 -5.85 -11.91 -5.24
CA THR A 108 -4.76 -12.10 -4.27
C THR A 108 -5.05 -13.28 -3.36
N GLU A 109 -6.26 -13.36 -2.82
CA GLU A 109 -6.66 -14.41 -1.90
C GLU A 109 -6.70 -15.79 -2.57
N CYS A 110 -7.27 -15.89 -3.78
CA CYS A 110 -7.25 -17.10 -4.57
C CYS A 110 -5.82 -17.58 -4.88
N LEU A 111 -4.91 -16.64 -5.17
CA LEU A 111 -3.50 -16.97 -5.42
C LEU A 111 -2.81 -17.44 -4.14
N ILE A 112 -3.04 -16.78 -3.01
CA ILE A 112 -2.49 -17.17 -1.70
C ILE A 112 -2.91 -18.60 -1.40
N ARG A 113 -4.22 -18.88 -1.38
CA ARG A 113 -4.79 -20.22 -1.14
C ARG A 113 -4.23 -21.28 -2.07
N ALA A 114 -3.99 -20.93 -3.34
CA ALA A 114 -3.34 -21.84 -4.28
C ALA A 114 -1.88 -22.15 -3.91
N VAL A 115 -1.11 -21.15 -3.47
CA VAL A 115 0.25 -21.35 -2.94
C VAL A 115 0.21 -22.21 -1.68
N GLU A 116 -0.77 -22.00 -0.80
CA GLU A 116 -0.95 -22.81 0.41
C GLU A 116 -1.23 -24.27 0.08
N ALA A 117 -2.13 -24.53 -0.86
CA ALA A 117 -2.43 -25.88 -1.32
C ALA A 117 -1.19 -26.56 -1.93
N ARG A 118 -0.36 -25.84 -2.70
CA ARG A 118 0.89 -26.40 -3.28
C ARG A 118 1.96 -26.68 -2.24
N THR A 119 2.01 -25.88 -1.18
CA THR A 119 3.02 -25.97 -0.12
C THR A 119 2.53 -26.69 1.13
N LEU A 120 1.33 -27.27 1.08
CA LEU A 120 0.68 -27.96 2.20
C LEU A 120 1.59 -29.05 2.79
N ALA A 121 1.66 -29.08 4.12
CA ALA A 121 2.58 -29.93 4.88
C ALA A 121 4.05 -29.82 4.42
N GLY A 122 4.49 -28.64 3.97
CA GLY A 122 5.83 -28.41 3.43
C GLY A 122 6.06 -29.11 2.09
N ALA A 123 5.05 -29.07 1.21
CA ALA A 123 5.00 -29.75 -0.09
C ALA A 123 5.04 -31.30 0.00
N LYS A 124 4.68 -31.87 1.16
CA LYS A 124 4.62 -33.32 1.38
C LYS A 124 3.20 -33.88 1.42
N ALA A 125 2.19 -33.01 1.42
CA ALA A 125 0.79 -33.45 1.42
C ALA A 125 0.48 -34.26 0.15
N PRO A 126 -0.30 -35.36 0.24
CA PRO A 126 -0.80 -36.09 -0.91
C PRO A 126 -1.58 -35.19 -1.87
N GLN A 127 -1.53 -35.50 -3.16
CA GLN A 127 -2.24 -34.75 -4.21
C GLN A 127 -3.74 -34.60 -3.89
N SER A 128 -4.38 -35.64 -3.32
CA SER A 128 -5.79 -35.61 -2.91
C SER A 128 -6.10 -34.60 -1.81
N GLU A 129 -5.16 -34.34 -0.89
CA GLU A 129 -5.34 -33.32 0.16
C GLU A 129 -5.17 -31.91 -0.41
N GLN A 130 -4.22 -31.72 -1.31
CA GLN A 130 -4.06 -30.45 -2.02
C GLN A 130 -5.30 -30.14 -2.87
N ASP A 131 -5.82 -31.13 -3.60
CA ASP A 131 -7.00 -30.99 -4.43
C ASP A 131 -8.26 -30.67 -3.60
N ARG A 132 -8.35 -31.26 -2.41
CA ARG A 132 -9.40 -30.94 -1.43
C ARG A 132 -9.27 -29.50 -0.93
N SER A 133 -8.08 -29.06 -0.51
CA SER A 133 -7.86 -27.67 -0.06
C SER A 133 -8.25 -26.63 -1.12
N VAL A 134 -7.95 -26.91 -2.40
CA VAL A 134 -8.40 -26.06 -3.51
C VAL A 134 -9.92 -26.10 -3.67
N HIS A 135 -10.53 -27.29 -3.59
CA HIS A 135 -11.97 -27.45 -3.71
C HIS A 135 -12.73 -26.72 -2.59
N ASP A 136 -12.26 -26.85 -1.35
CA ASP A 136 -12.85 -26.19 -0.19
C ASP A 136 -12.79 -24.67 -0.37
N SER A 137 -11.65 -24.14 -0.84
CA SER A 137 -11.51 -22.70 -1.17
C SER A 137 -12.48 -22.25 -2.26
N GLU A 138 -12.68 -23.06 -3.30
CA GLU A 138 -13.66 -22.78 -4.36
C GLU A 138 -15.09 -22.74 -3.81
N GLN A 139 -15.45 -23.64 -2.88
CA GLN A 139 -16.77 -23.67 -2.23
C GLN A 139 -17.02 -22.49 -1.28
N GLU A 140 -15.97 -21.88 -0.73
CA GLU A 140 -16.07 -20.63 0.04
C GLU A 140 -16.24 -19.40 -0.87
N GLY A 141 -16.02 -19.56 -2.19
CA GLY A 141 -16.16 -18.52 -3.20
C GLY A 141 -14.84 -18.02 -3.80
N PHE A 142 -13.69 -18.56 -3.37
CA PHE A 142 -12.39 -18.22 -3.95
C PHE A 142 -12.18 -19.00 -5.26
N ILE A 143 -13.05 -18.72 -6.22
CA ILE A 143 -13.25 -19.50 -7.45
C ILE A 143 -12.03 -19.54 -8.39
N LEU A 144 -11.08 -18.61 -8.26
CA LEU A 144 -9.85 -18.59 -9.06
C LEU A 144 -8.73 -19.47 -8.46
N THR A 145 -8.94 -20.08 -7.30
CA THR A 145 -7.91 -20.88 -6.61
C THR A 145 -7.43 -22.03 -7.49
N ARG A 146 -8.32 -22.74 -8.16
CA ARG A 146 -7.96 -23.83 -9.09
C ARG A 146 -7.17 -23.34 -10.29
N TYR A 147 -7.54 -22.19 -10.86
CA TYR A 147 -6.80 -21.58 -11.95
C TYR A 147 -5.34 -21.30 -11.52
N PHE A 148 -5.14 -20.63 -10.39
CA PHE A 148 -3.79 -20.34 -9.90
C PHE A 148 -3.02 -21.60 -9.53
N TYR A 149 -3.68 -22.59 -8.93
CA TYR A 149 -3.05 -23.88 -8.62
C TYR A 149 -2.47 -24.55 -9.89
N GLN A 150 -3.21 -24.53 -10.99
CA GLN A 150 -2.74 -25.06 -12.28
C GLN A 150 -1.60 -24.23 -12.88
N ARG A 151 -1.63 -22.90 -12.73
CA ARG A 151 -0.52 -22.03 -13.17
C ARG A 151 0.74 -22.23 -12.33
N LEU A 152 0.59 -22.47 -11.03
CA LEU A 152 1.70 -22.77 -10.13
C LEU A 152 2.39 -24.10 -10.50
N LEU A 153 1.64 -25.13 -10.90
CA LEU A 153 2.20 -26.38 -11.43
C LEU A 153 3.08 -26.17 -12.69
N GLN A 154 2.77 -25.15 -13.50
CA GLN A 154 3.60 -24.78 -14.66
C GLN A 154 4.84 -24.03 -14.19
N PHE A 155 4.66 -23.04 -13.33
CA PHE A 155 5.73 -22.22 -12.75
C PHE A 155 6.82 -23.03 -12.02
N GLU A 156 6.45 -24.13 -11.37
CA GLU A 156 7.40 -25.03 -10.71
C GLU A 156 8.40 -25.67 -11.68
N LYS A 157 7.98 -25.88 -12.94
CA LYS A 157 8.82 -26.44 -14.00
C LYS A 157 9.72 -25.40 -14.64
N ASP A 158 9.34 -24.13 -14.55
CA ASP A 158 10.10 -23.00 -15.06
C ASP A 158 11.19 -22.57 -14.08
N SER A 159 12.24 -21.91 -14.59
CA SER A 159 13.36 -21.39 -13.78
C SER A 159 13.19 -19.94 -13.33
N VAL A 160 12.11 -19.26 -13.75
CA VAL A 160 11.87 -17.84 -13.46
C VAL A 160 11.35 -17.63 -12.03
N GLY A 161 11.65 -16.46 -11.45
CA GLY A 161 11.09 -16.06 -10.16
C GLY A 161 9.64 -15.63 -10.25
N PHE A 162 8.88 -15.71 -9.16
CA PHE A 162 7.44 -15.45 -9.17
C PHE A 162 7.07 -14.04 -9.65
N ARG A 163 7.91 -13.03 -9.35
CA ARG A 163 7.75 -11.65 -9.87
C ARG A 163 7.68 -11.58 -11.40
N ALA A 164 8.43 -12.43 -12.10
CA ALA A 164 8.44 -12.49 -13.56
C ALA A 164 7.30 -13.34 -14.12
N ALA A 165 6.82 -14.34 -13.37
CA ALA A 165 5.74 -15.23 -13.79
C ALA A 165 4.34 -14.62 -13.61
N LEU A 166 4.14 -13.82 -12.55
CA LEU A 166 2.83 -13.27 -12.17
C LEU A 166 2.11 -12.50 -13.31
N PRO A 167 2.77 -11.63 -14.11
CA PRO A 167 2.08 -10.92 -15.19
C PRO A 167 1.38 -11.85 -16.19
N ALA A 168 2.05 -12.95 -16.57
CA ALA A 168 1.49 -13.94 -17.49
C ALA A 168 0.35 -14.74 -16.85
N MET A 169 0.45 -15.04 -15.55
CA MET A 169 -0.63 -15.70 -14.81
C MET A 169 -1.88 -14.81 -14.74
N ILE A 170 -1.73 -13.51 -14.48
CA ILE A 170 -2.86 -12.57 -14.43
C ILE A 170 -3.47 -12.36 -15.82
N ALA A 171 -2.63 -12.13 -16.84
CA ALA A 171 -3.10 -11.93 -18.21
C ALA A 171 -3.80 -13.17 -18.80
N GLY A 172 -3.47 -14.36 -18.31
CA GLY A 172 -4.05 -15.62 -18.77
C GLY A 172 -5.41 -15.99 -18.15
N ILE A 173 -5.99 -15.16 -17.29
CA ILE A 173 -7.31 -15.42 -16.70
C ILE A 173 -8.38 -15.22 -17.76
N ASP A 174 -9.07 -16.30 -18.13
CA ASP A 174 -10.26 -16.23 -18.99
C ASP A 174 -11.51 -16.07 -18.12
N ALA A 175 -11.96 -14.83 -17.96
CA ALA A 175 -13.12 -14.49 -17.15
C ALA A 175 -14.38 -15.28 -17.56
N ARG A 176 -14.57 -15.56 -18.85
CA ARG A 176 -15.77 -16.27 -19.34
C ARG A 176 -15.68 -17.76 -19.03
N ALA A 177 -14.50 -18.35 -19.14
CA ALA A 177 -14.29 -19.75 -18.76
C ALA A 177 -14.48 -19.93 -17.25
N GLU A 178 -13.90 -19.04 -16.44
CA GLU A 178 -14.01 -19.12 -14.99
C GLU A 178 -15.42 -18.79 -14.50
N GLN A 179 -16.17 -17.91 -15.18
CA GLN A 179 -17.59 -17.69 -14.86
C GLN A 179 -18.43 -18.94 -15.09
N LYS A 180 -18.19 -19.67 -16.19
CA LYS A 180 -18.88 -20.95 -16.45
C LYS A 180 -18.53 -22.00 -15.41
N ARG A 181 -17.27 -22.05 -14.97
CA ARG A 181 -16.82 -22.96 -13.89
C ARG A 181 -17.48 -22.58 -12.57
N ALA A 182 -17.50 -21.30 -12.22
CA ALA A 182 -18.11 -20.80 -11.00
C ALA A 182 -19.60 -21.17 -10.90
N GLY A 183 -20.33 -21.12 -12.03
CA GLY A 183 -21.73 -21.57 -12.08
C GLY A 183 -21.96 -23.07 -11.80
N GLN A 184 -20.91 -23.88 -11.74
CA GLN A 184 -20.97 -25.31 -11.39
C GLN A 184 -20.59 -25.57 -9.93
N ILE A 185 -20.11 -24.55 -9.20
CA ILE A 185 -19.69 -24.68 -7.81
C ILE A 185 -20.94 -24.62 -6.92
N GLN A 186 -21.07 -25.59 -6.04
CA GLN A 186 -22.01 -25.52 -4.94
C GLN A 186 -21.30 -24.85 -3.75
N PHE A 187 -21.65 -23.60 -3.47
CA PHE A 187 -21.07 -22.88 -2.33
C PHE A 187 -21.45 -23.51 -1.00
N ALA A 188 -20.54 -23.44 -0.05
CA ALA A 188 -20.77 -23.89 1.32
C ALA A 188 -21.84 -23.02 2.02
N ALA A 189 -22.45 -23.54 3.08
CA ALA A 189 -23.44 -22.79 3.87
C ALA A 189 -22.79 -21.67 4.71
N SER A 190 -21.52 -21.84 5.05
CA SER A 190 -20.69 -20.89 5.79
C SER A 190 -19.23 -21.14 5.44
N ALA A 191 -18.41 -20.10 5.34
CA ALA A 191 -16.96 -20.23 5.32
C ALA A 191 -16.42 -20.20 6.76
N GLU A 192 -15.20 -20.70 6.96
CA GLU A 192 -14.48 -20.38 8.19
C GLU A 192 -14.31 -18.85 8.28
N PRO A 193 -14.57 -18.24 9.45
CA PRO A 193 -14.42 -16.80 9.60
C PRO A 193 -12.98 -16.45 9.24
N GLU A 194 -12.80 -15.48 8.35
CA GLU A 194 -11.48 -15.05 7.95
C GLU A 194 -10.78 -14.43 9.16
N LEU A 195 -9.98 -15.24 9.85
CA LEU A 195 -9.30 -14.86 11.10
C LEU A 195 -8.32 -13.71 10.89
N LEU A 196 -8.03 -13.36 9.63
CA LEU A 196 -7.25 -12.21 9.24
C LEU A 196 -8.21 -11.19 8.61
N HIS A 197 -8.96 -10.46 9.44
CA HIS A 197 -9.56 -9.21 9.00
C HIS A 197 -8.44 -8.19 8.76
N LEU A 198 -7.86 -8.27 7.57
CA LEU A 198 -6.98 -7.24 7.08
C LEU A 198 -7.87 -6.04 6.81
N SER A 199 -8.00 -5.17 7.81
CA SER A 199 -8.25 -3.75 7.57
C SER A 199 -7.06 -3.23 6.78
N ARG A 200 -6.96 -3.61 5.50
CA ARG A 200 -6.03 -2.99 4.58
C ARG A 200 -6.49 -1.54 4.54
N PRO A 201 -5.64 -0.57 4.85
CA PRO A 201 -5.84 0.72 4.22
C PRO A 201 -5.89 0.37 2.73
N LYS A 202 -7.02 0.59 2.07
CA LYS A 202 -7.03 0.62 0.62
C LYS A 202 -5.96 1.67 0.31
N GLU A 203 -4.75 1.25 -0.07
CA GLU A 203 -3.81 2.10 -0.81
C GLU A 203 -4.53 2.36 -2.10
N GLY A 204 -5.45 3.31 -2.03
CA GLY A 204 -6.53 3.21 -2.95
C GLY A 204 -6.04 3.75 -4.29
N LYS A 205 -6.68 3.19 -5.29
CA LYS A 205 -6.35 3.42 -6.68
C LYS A 205 -6.41 4.92 -7.00
N LEU A 206 -7.21 5.70 -6.27
CA LEU A 206 -7.37 7.13 -6.50
C LEU A 206 -6.13 7.90 -6.06
N LEU A 207 -5.58 7.67 -4.86
CA LEU A 207 -4.44 8.43 -4.37
C LEU A 207 -3.14 8.06 -5.08
N VAL A 208 -2.94 6.79 -5.44
CA VAL A 208 -1.81 6.38 -6.30
C VAL A 208 -1.90 7.06 -7.68
N THR A 209 -3.09 7.01 -8.30
CA THR A 209 -3.31 7.70 -9.59
C THR A 209 -3.14 9.22 -9.45
N ALA A 210 -3.55 9.80 -8.32
CA ALA A 210 -3.37 11.23 -8.06
C ALA A 210 -1.89 11.63 -7.99
N GLU A 211 -1.05 10.84 -7.33
CA GLU A 211 0.41 11.05 -7.26
C GLU A 211 1.07 10.93 -8.64
N GLU A 212 0.67 9.94 -9.44
CA GLU A 212 1.13 9.77 -10.82
C GLU A 212 0.77 10.98 -11.69
N ARG A 213 -0.48 11.43 -11.62
CA ARG A 213 -0.97 12.60 -12.38
C ARG A 213 -0.27 13.88 -11.93
N LEU A 214 -0.05 14.05 -10.63
CA LEU A 214 0.69 15.17 -10.08
C LEU A 214 2.14 15.18 -10.60
N SER A 215 2.78 14.01 -10.64
CA SER A 215 4.15 13.85 -11.16
C SER A 215 4.22 14.12 -12.67
N ALA A 216 3.19 13.73 -13.43
CA ALA A 216 3.03 14.04 -14.85
C ALA A 216 2.65 15.51 -15.13
N GLY A 217 2.45 16.32 -14.09
CA GLY A 217 2.12 17.74 -14.21
C GLY A 217 0.63 18.06 -14.34
N ASP A 218 -0.23 17.03 -14.37
CA ASP A 218 -1.70 17.12 -14.38
C ASP A 218 -2.24 17.29 -12.95
N ALA A 219 -2.09 18.51 -12.44
CA ALA A 219 -2.50 18.85 -11.09
C ALA A 219 -4.03 18.88 -10.91
N GLN A 220 -4.79 19.18 -11.97
CA GLN A 220 -6.26 19.26 -11.90
C GLN A 220 -6.88 17.88 -11.69
N THR A 221 -6.43 16.88 -12.45
CA THR A 221 -6.90 15.51 -12.27
C THR A 221 -6.47 14.96 -10.92
N ALA A 222 -5.24 15.24 -10.50
CA ALA A 222 -4.73 14.84 -9.17
C ALA A 222 -5.57 15.45 -8.03
N GLU A 223 -5.94 16.73 -8.13
CA GLU A 223 -6.76 17.41 -7.14
C GLU A 223 -8.15 16.78 -7.03
N LYS A 224 -8.78 16.48 -8.17
CA LYS A 224 -10.09 15.82 -8.20
C LYS A 224 -10.07 14.46 -7.54
N LEU A 225 -9.06 13.65 -7.85
CA LEU A 225 -8.90 12.30 -7.29
C LEU A 225 -8.64 12.33 -5.78
N ALA A 226 -7.79 13.24 -5.30
CA ALA A 226 -7.52 13.40 -3.87
C ALA A 226 -8.77 13.89 -3.09
N LYS A 227 -9.53 14.85 -3.65
CA LYS A 227 -10.80 15.30 -3.07
C LYS A 227 -11.85 14.18 -3.05
N GLN A 228 -11.91 13.38 -4.11
CA GLN A 228 -12.81 12.24 -4.19
C GLN A 228 -12.49 11.20 -3.10
N ALA A 229 -11.21 10.86 -2.93
CA ALA A 229 -10.77 9.95 -1.87
C ALA A 229 -11.16 10.45 -0.46
N LEU A 230 -11.03 11.76 -0.21
CA LEU A 230 -11.48 12.39 1.05
C LEU A 230 -13.00 12.35 1.24
N ALA A 231 -13.77 12.63 0.18
CA ALA A 231 -15.23 12.68 0.24
C ALA A 231 -15.82 11.27 0.46
N GLU A 232 -15.28 10.28 -0.23
CA GLU A 232 -15.71 8.88 -0.15
C GLU A 232 -15.19 8.18 1.11
N LYS A 233 -14.22 8.79 1.82
CA LYS A 233 -13.52 8.18 2.97
C LYS A 233 -12.99 6.78 2.64
N SER A 234 -12.63 6.57 1.39
CA SER A 234 -12.30 5.28 0.81
C SER A 234 -10.81 4.93 0.96
N GLU A 235 -9.97 5.92 1.25
CA GLU A 235 -8.50 5.81 1.33
C GLU A 235 -7.95 6.64 2.50
N ASP A 236 -6.63 6.60 2.75
CA ASP A 236 -6.00 7.35 3.85
C ASP A 236 -6.24 8.87 3.70
N PRO A 237 -7.02 9.49 4.60
CA PRO A 237 -7.29 10.92 4.53
C PRO A 237 -6.01 11.76 4.67
N GLY A 238 -5.02 11.31 5.43
CA GLY A 238 -3.78 12.09 5.58
C GLY A 238 -2.95 12.13 4.31
N ARG A 239 -2.84 11.00 3.58
CA ARG A 239 -2.19 10.97 2.26
C ARG A 239 -2.93 11.82 1.22
N ALA A 240 -4.26 11.83 1.25
CA ALA A 240 -5.04 12.71 0.38
C ALA A 240 -4.80 14.20 0.66
N LEU A 241 -4.80 14.59 1.94
CA LEU A 241 -4.48 15.95 2.37
C LEU A 241 -3.05 16.35 2.00
N PHE A 242 -2.09 15.43 2.11
CA PHE A 242 -0.71 15.64 1.70
C PHE A 242 -0.57 15.95 0.19
N ILE A 243 -1.27 15.20 -0.67
CA ILE A 243 -1.29 15.46 -2.12
C ILE A 243 -1.89 16.84 -2.42
N LEU A 244 -2.98 17.22 -1.75
CA LEU A 244 -3.58 18.55 -1.88
C LEU A 244 -2.62 19.67 -1.46
N ALA A 245 -1.85 19.46 -0.39
CA ALA A 245 -0.82 20.39 0.05
C ALA A 245 0.28 20.59 -1.00
N GLN A 246 0.73 19.51 -1.66
CA GLN A 246 1.71 19.59 -2.74
C GLN A 246 1.18 20.31 -3.99
N ILE A 247 -0.11 20.10 -4.33
CA ILE A 247 -0.76 20.83 -5.43
C ILE A 247 -0.86 22.33 -5.10
N ALA A 248 -1.18 22.65 -3.85
CA ALA A 248 -1.23 24.02 -3.35
C ALA A 248 0.13 24.71 -3.51
N LEU A 249 1.23 24.10 -3.06
CA LEU A 249 2.59 24.64 -3.21
C LEU A 249 3.01 24.89 -4.67
N ARG A 250 2.47 24.13 -5.62
CA ARG A 250 2.73 24.33 -7.06
C ARG A 250 1.93 25.49 -7.66
N GLY A 251 1.05 26.14 -6.88
CA GLY A 251 0.18 27.23 -7.34
C GLY A 251 -0.86 26.79 -8.38
N LYS A 252 -1.14 25.48 -8.47
CA LYS A 252 -2.00 24.88 -9.49
C LYS A 252 -3.42 24.55 -9.01
N MET A 253 -3.76 24.82 -7.75
CA MET A 253 -5.14 24.66 -7.27
C MET A 253 -6.08 25.69 -7.90
N GLU A 254 -7.32 25.25 -8.14
CA GLU A 254 -8.40 26.12 -8.61
C GLU A 254 -8.82 27.08 -7.49
N ASP A 255 -8.75 28.39 -7.77
CA ASP A 255 -9.14 29.43 -6.81
C ASP A 255 -10.67 29.58 -6.79
N THR A 256 -11.35 28.68 -6.08
CA THR A 256 -12.81 28.69 -5.94
C THR A 256 -13.30 29.54 -4.76
N GLN A 257 -12.42 29.98 -3.87
CA GLN A 257 -12.76 30.81 -2.71
C GLN A 257 -12.66 32.31 -3.05
N PRO A 258 -13.62 33.15 -2.63
CA PRO A 258 -13.44 34.61 -2.66
C PRO A 258 -12.23 34.96 -1.82
N ALA A 259 -11.25 35.61 -2.44
CA ALA A 259 -9.97 35.90 -1.82
C ALA A 259 -9.72 37.41 -1.79
N ASP A 260 -8.95 37.85 -0.81
CA ASP A 260 -8.51 39.25 -0.74
C ASP A 260 -7.74 39.58 -2.04
N PRO A 261 -8.21 40.56 -2.83
CA PRO A 261 -7.54 40.95 -4.07
C PRO A 261 -6.11 41.48 -3.87
N ASN A 262 -5.73 41.86 -2.64
CA ASN A 262 -4.41 42.39 -2.32
C ASN A 262 -3.40 41.33 -1.83
N GLU A 263 -3.83 40.09 -1.55
CA GLU A 263 -2.91 39.05 -1.06
C GLU A 263 -2.17 38.36 -2.22
N PRO A 264 -0.82 38.28 -2.20
CA PRO A 264 -0.06 37.60 -3.23
C PRO A 264 -0.51 36.14 -3.39
N ARG A 265 -0.71 35.69 -4.64
CA ARG A 265 -1.16 34.32 -4.93
C ARG A 265 -0.23 33.25 -4.35
N ALA A 266 1.07 33.53 -4.32
CA ALA A 266 2.07 32.65 -3.71
C ALA A 266 1.87 32.50 -2.20
N LEU A 267 1.56 33.60 -1.50
CA LEU A 267 1.33 33.59 -0.05
C LEU A 267 0.07 32.78 0.30
N ARG A 268 -1.02 32.98 -0.45
CA ARG A 268 -2.26 32.18 -0.33
C ARG A 268 -2.02 30.68 -0.55
N ALA A 269 -1.23 30.34 -1.57
CA ALA A 269 -0.86 28.96 -1.86
C ALA A 269 -0.08 28.32 -0.70
N MET A 270 0.82 29.07 -0.07
CA MET A 270 1.59 28.61 1.09
C MET A 270 0.72 28.44 2.33
N HIS A 271 -0.20 29.37 2.62
CA HIS A 271 -1.17 29.22 3.72
C HIS A 271 -2.07 27.99 3.54
N ARG A 272 -2.62 27.77 2.33
CA ARG A 272 -3.42 26.57 2.05
C ARG A 272 -2.60 25.29 2.18
N ALA A 273 -1.35 25.30 1.71
CA ALA A 273 -0.47 24.15 1.86
C ALA A 273 -0.20 23.84 3.34
N GLN A 274 0.04 24.87 4.16
CA GLN A 274 0.23 24.73 5.61
C GLN A 274 -0.99 24.07 6.26
N ASP A 275 -2.20 24.57 6.00
CA ASP A 275 -3.44 24.00 6.55
C ASP A 275 -3.61 22.51 6.20
N TYR A 276 -3.27 22.13 4.96
CA TYR A 276 -3.36 20.74 4.53
C TYR A 276 -2.30 19.85 5.16
N PHE A 277 -1.06 20.31 5.32
CA PHE A 277 -0.02 19.53 6.01
C PHE A 277 -0.36 19.35 7.50
N GLU A 278 -0.87 20.38 8.17
CA GLU A 278 -1.30 20.27 9.56
C GLU A 278 -2.49 19.30 9.73
N GLN A 279 -3.43 19.31 8.79
CA GLN A 279 -4.52 18.33 8.78
C GLN A 279 -4.04 16.92 8.45
N ALA A 280 -3.09 16.78 7.52
CA ALA A 280 -2.49 15.49 7.18
C ALA A 280 -1.85 14.84 8.42
N LEU A 281 -1.07 15.62 9.19
CA LEU A 281 -0.45 15.17 10.44
C LEU A 281 -1.45 14.72 11.52
N LYS A 282 -2.67 15.25 11.50
CA LYS A 282 -3.75 14.84 12.41
C LYS A 282 -4.49 13.59 11.91
N ALA A 283 -4.42 13.33 10.61
CA ALA A 283 -5.26 12.35 9.92
C ALA A 283 -4.53 11.04 9.58
N THR A 284 -3.19 11.03 9.57
CA THR A 284 -2.40 9.82 9.30
C THR A 284 -1.21 9.65 10.25
N SER A 285 -0.76 8.41 10.38
CA SER A 285 0.48 8.02 11.03
C SER A 285 1.50 7.44 10.04
N GLU A 286 1.27 7.58 8.72
CA GLU A 286 2.20 7.08 7.70
C GLU A 286 3.56 7.80 7.80
N PRO A 287 4.68 7.08 8.04
CA PRO A 287 5.98 7.72 8.31
C PRO A 287 6.44 8.67 7.22
N LYS A 288 6.22 8.32 5.94
CA LYS A 288 6.59 9.17 4.80
C LYS A 288 5.77 10.45 4.76
N VAL A 289 4.46 10.37 4.93
CA VAL A 289 3.58 11.55 4.94
C VAL A 289 3.89 12.43 6.14
N VAL A 290 4.10 11.86 7.33
CA VAL A 290 4.45 12.59 8.55
C VAL A 290 5.79 13.31 8.39
N ALA A 291 6.85 12.59 7.99
CA ALA A 291 8.17 13.15 7.81
C ALA A 291 8.18 14.31 6.81
N TRP A 292 7.61 14.10 5.62
CA TRP A 292 7.60 15.14 4.58
C TRP A 292 6.66 16.30 4.92
N SER A 293 5.54 16.08 5.63
CA SER A 293 4.67 17.17 6.08
C SER A 293 5.42 18.10 7.02
N HIS A 294 6.14 17.55 8.00
CA HIS A 294 6.99 18.34 8.90
C HIS A 294 8.10 19.09 8.13
N ILE A 295 8.76 18.45 7.15
CA ILE A 295 9.77 19.12 6.30
C ILE A 295 9.15 20.31 5.54
N TYR A 296 8.01 20.11 4.88
CA TYR A 296 7.37 21.19 4.12
C TYR A 296 6.86 22.32 5.01
N LEU A 297 6.32 22.01 6.20
CA LEU A 297 5.94 23.03 7.18
C LEU A 297 7.16 23.87 7.62
N GLY A 298 8.29 23.23 7.91
CA GLY A 298 9.54 23.93 8.22
C GLY A 298 9.99 24.86 7.08
N ARG A 299 9.90 24.38 5.84
CA ARG A 299 10.26 25.17 4.64
C ARG A 299 9.32 26.36 4.41
N ILE A 300 8.02 26.17 4.64
CA ILE A 300 7.04 27.25 4.53
C ILE A 300 7.37 28.34 5.56
N LEU A 301 7.65 27.95 6.81
CA LEU A 301 8.02 28.86 7.89
C LEU A 301 9.31 29.63 7.60
N ASP A 302 10.33 28.97 7.03
CA ASP A 302 11.59 29.61 6.62
C ASP A 302 11.41 30.62 5.46
N LEU A 303 10.31 30.54 4.69
CA LEU A 303 10.06 31.38 3.50
C LEU A 303 9.10 32.56 3.74
N GLN A 304 8.44 32.62 4.90
CA GLN A 304 7.50 33.70 5.21
C GLN A 304 8.25 34.95 5.71
N ASN A 305 8.16 36.06 4.98
CA ASN A 305 8.74 37.34 5.37
C ASN A 305 7.83 38.07 6.38
N ASP A 306 8.14 38.02 7.67
CA ASP A 306 7.63 38.97 8.68
C ASP A 306 8.74 39.51 9.58
N GLU A 307 8.38 40.54 10.35
CA GLU A 307 9.25 41.34 11.22
C GLU A 307 9.89 40.57 12.41
N ASP A 308 9.48 39.32 12.70
CA ASP A 308 9.89 38.54 13.89
C ASP A 308 10.55 37.18 13.52
N ASP A 309 11.59 37.26 12.69
CA ASP A 309 12.34 36.16 12.06
C ASP A 309 12.81 35.06 13.05
N ALA A 310 13.25 35.46 14.26
CA ALA A 310 13.80 34.54 15.25
C ALA A 310 12.76 33.53 15.80
N THR A 311 11.52 33.97 16.02
CA THR A 311 10.45 33.12 16.56
C THR A 311 9.98 32.10 15.51
N ARG A 312 9.89 32.51 14.24
CA ARG A 312 9.53 31.61 13.15
C ARG A 312 10.62 30.60 12.85
N ARG A 313 11.87 31.03 12.86
CA ARG A 313 12.99 30.11 12.67
C ARG A 313 13.01 29.04 13.77
N ALA A 314 12.71 29.40 15.02
CA ALA A 314 12.54 28.42 16.09
C ALA A 314 11.40 27.43 15.79
N ALA A 315 10.25 27.90 15.32
CA ALA A 315 9.13 27.03 14.92
C ALA A 315 9.51 26.10 13.75
N ALA A 316 10.25 26.61 12.74
CA ALA A 316 10.75 25.81 11.63
C ALA A 316 11.71 24.71 12.09
N VAL A 317 12.62 25.04 13.01
CA VAL A 317 13.54 24.09 13.64
C VAL A 317 12.79 22.97 14.38
N GLU A 318 11.71 23.29 15.10
CA GLU A 318 10.89 22.27 15.76
C GLU A 318 10.22 21.33 14.75
N GLN A 319 9.74 21.84 13.61
CA GLN A 319 9.22 21.01 12.54
C GLN A 319 10.31 20.09 11.97
N TYR A 320 11.52 20.58 11.72
CA TYR A 320 12.61 19.74 11.23
C TYR A 320 13.06 18.68 12.24
N LYS A 321 13.05 18.98 13.56
CA LYS A 321 13.30 17.96 14.59
C LYS A 321 12.25 16.85 14.58
N ALA A 322 10.98 17.22 14.47
CA ALA A 322 9.89 16.26 14.35
C ALA A 322 10.03 15.39 13.08
N ALA A 323 10.46 16.00 11.97
CA ALA A 323 10.75 15.27 10.74
C ALA A 323 11.90 14.26 10.90
N VAL A 324 13.01 14.61 11.57
CA VAL A 324 14.12 13.67 11.83
C VAL A 324 13.63 12.45 12.60
N SER A 325 12.83 12.66 13.66
CA SER A 325 12.25 11.59 14.47
C SER A 325 11.29 10.69 13.67
N ALA A 326 10.63 11.22 12.65
CA ALA A 326 9.73 10.47 11.78
C ALA A 326 10.44 9.82 10.57
N SER A 327 11.75 10.05 10.38
CA SER A 327 12.51 9.65 9.19
C SER A 327 13.46 8.47 9.42
N ASP A 328 13.25 7.65 10.45
CA ASP A 328 14.16 6.54 10.81
C ASP A 328 14.44 5.57 9.66
N SER A 329 13.44 5.31 8.80
CA SER A 329 13.53 4.43 7.63
C SER A 329 13.59 5.19 6.29
N LEU A 330 13.77 6.52 6.30
CA LEU A 330 13.67 7.40 5.12
C LEU A 330 14.95 8.24 4.96
N PRO A 331 15.99 7.71 4.28
CA PRO A 331 17.29 8.37 4.15
C PRO A 331 17.21 9.78 3.56
N GLU A 332 16.39 9.98 2.52
CA GLU A 332 16.25 11.27 1.83
C GLU A 332 15.50 12.29 2.68
N ALA A 333 14.46 11.86 3.40
CA ALA A 333 13.70 12.73 4.29
C ALA A 333 14.56 13.16 5.49
N LYS A 334 15.33 12.21 6.05
CA LYS A 334 16.26 12.47 7.14
C LYS A 334 17.32 13.50 6.74
N ALA A 335 17.96 13.31 5.58
CA ALA A 335 18.94 14.26 5.07
C ALA A 335 18.35 15.67 4.86
N ALA A 336 17.15 15.76 4.29
CA ALA A 336 16.47 17.04 4.08
C ALA A 336 16.07 17.73 5.40
N ALA A 337 15.67 16.96 6.41
CA ALA A 337 15.35 17.50 7.74
C ALA A 337 16.60 17.97 8.48
N GLU A 338 17.68 17.19 8.43
CA GLU A 338 18.99 17.57 9.00
C GLU A 338 19.56 18.83 8.34
N GLU A 339 19.41 18.98 7.03
CA GLU A 339 19.79 20.20 6.31
C GLU A 339 18.99 21.41 6.80
N GLY A 340 17.67 21.27 6.99
CA GLY A 340 16.79 22.32 7.51
C GLY A 340 17.08 22.72 8.96
N LEU A 341 17.68 21.82 9.76
CA LEU A 341 18.19 22.15 11.10
C LEU A 341 19.44 23.04 11.02
N GLN A 342 20.31 22.80 10.05
CA GLN A 342 21.58 23.53 9.91
C GLN A 342 21.39 24.92 9.31
N LYS A 343 20.53 25.05 8.30
CA LYS A 343 20.32 26.32 7.58
C LYS A 343 18.84 26.51 7.21
N PRO A 344 18.34 27.76 7.17
CA PRO A 344 17.01 28.05 6.63
C PRO A 344 16.89 27.58 5.18
N TYR A 345 15.70 27.11 4.82
CA TYR A 345 15.43 26.71 3.44
C TYR A 345 15.45 27.90 2.48
N ALA A 346 16.20 27.75 1.38
CA ALA A 346 16.19 28.67 0.26
C ALA A 346 15.87 27.88 -1.04
N PRO A 347 14.88 28.32 -1.84
CA PRO A 347 14.54 27.63 -3.08
C PRO A 347 15.71 27.71 -4.07
N PRO A 348 15.97 26.63 -4.84
CA PRO A 348 17.06 26.61 -5.81
C PRO A 348 16.85 27.70 -6.86
N THR A 349 17.85 28.55 -7.04
CA THR A 349 17.85 29.57 -8.10
C THR A 349 18.02 28.88 -9.45
N ARG A 350 17.21 29.27 -10.45
CA ARG A 350 17.13 28.67 -11.80
C ARG A 350 18.47 28.58 -12.57
N ALA A 351 19.56 29.12 -12.03
CA ALA A 351 20.90 29.11 -12.62
C ALA A 351 21.72 27.82 -12.39
N GLN A 352 21.28 26.90 -11.52
CA GLN A 352 22.02 25.65 -11.23
C GLN A 352 21.53 24.42 -12.01
N GLN A 353 20.51 24.54 -12.88
CA GLN A 353 20.01 23.43 -13.69
C GLN A 353 20.68 23.29 -15.07
N ASP A 354 21.56 24.22 -15.46
CA ASP A 354 22.26 24.22 -16.76
C ASP A 354 23.79 23.98 -16.64
N GLN A 355 24.26 23.23 -15.63
CA GLN A 355 25.61 22.68 -15.70
C GLN A 355 25.57 21.27 -16.30
N PRO A 356 26.04 21.07 -17.54
CA PRO A 356 26.19 19.73 -18.08
C PRO A 356 27.19 18.96 -17.21
N ALA A 357 26.83 17.72 -16.88
CA ALA A 357 27.72 16.76 -16.25
C ALA A 357 29.07 16.75 -16.97
N GLN A 358 30.15 17.02 -16.24
CA GLN A 358 31.50 16.84 -16.75
C GLN A 358 31.66 15.36 -17.11
N GLU A 359 31.70 15.09 -18.41
CA GLU A 359 32.12 13.81 -18.96
C GLU A 359 33.55 13.52 -18.49
N ASP A 360 33.71 12.35 -17.88
CA ASP A 360 34.98 11.67 -17.72
C ASP A 360 35.71 11.58 -19.07
N GLN A 361 36.77 12.37 -19.22
CA GLN A 361 37.90 12.02 -20.06
C GLN A 361 39.18 12.13 -19.24
N LYS A 362 39.64 10.99 -18.73
CA LYS A 362 41.06 10.75 -18.57
C LYS A 362 41.44 9.40 -19.16
N GLN A 363 42.11 9.51 -20.30
CA GLN A 363 43.24 8.65 -20.68
C GLN A 363 44.34 8.71 -19.62
#